data_AF-A0A6H1TZ18-F1
#
_entry.id   AF-A0A6H1TZ18-F1
#
_cell.length_a   1.000
_cell.length_b   1.000
_cell.length_c   1.000
_cell.angle_alpha   90.00
_cell.angle_beta   90.00
_cell.angle_gamma   90.00
#
_symmetry.space_group_name_H-M   'P 1'
#
loop_
_entity.id
_entity.type
_entity.pdbx_description
1 polymer ?
#
loop_
_entity_poly.entity_id
_entity_poly.type
_entity_poly.pdbx_seq_one_letter_code
_entity_poly.pdbx_strand_id
1 'polypeptide(L)'
;MSSQTPERFRDEYQAGRYAFERGRYREAIAHLEAAREEVARQSRLGGEVQMWLVSAYQAAGLRQEAIALCRELSRHASFETRKQGRRLLYILEAPELTTRPDWLVKIPDLSDMEQGESKVSQLSAEAVAKRRPPKKQKREEVPIDWSEVNTEDNRFIWIAIAAIVLLLGIWAGWS
;
A
#
# COMPACT_ATOMS: atom_id res chain seq x y z
N MET A 1 28.33 5.90 -22.03
CA MET A 1 27.58 6.39 -23.20
C MET A 1 26.22 6.84 -22.71
N SER A 2 26.09 8.12 -22.38
CA SER A 2 24.86 8.70 -21.86
C SER A 2 23.87 8.81 -23.02
N SER A 3 22.96 7.85 -23.16
CA SER A 3 21.90 7.91 -24.18
C SER A 3 21.04 9.14 -23.90
N GLN A 4 21.11 10.13 -24.78
CA GLN A 4 20.24 11.29 -24.74
C GLN A 4 18.80 10.81 -24.92
N THR A 5 18.04 10.76 -23.82
CA THR A 5 16.62 10.47 -23.86
C THR A 5 15.91 11.60 -24.63
N PRO A 6 15.01 11.31 -25.59
CA PRO A 6 14.35 12.34 -26.37
C PRO A 6 13.58 13.33 -25.47
N GLU A 7 13.55 14.61 -25.85
CA GLU A 7 12.88 15.65 -25.06
C GLU A 7 11.39 15.33 -24.88
N ARG A 8 10.74 14.90 -25.96
CA ARG A 8 9.33 14.47 -25.93
C ARG A 8 9.04 13.39 -24.90
N PHE A 9 9.93 12.42 -24.71
CA PHE A 9 9.79 11.42 -23.65
C PHE A 9 9.73 12.07 -22.27
N ARG A 10 10.60 13.05 -22.01
CA ARG A 10 10.70 13.69 -20.70
C ARG A 10 9.42 14.46 -20.39
N ASP A 11 8.91 15.19 -21.38
CA ASP A 11 7.68 15.97 -21.24
C ASP A 11 6.48 15.06 -20.95
N GLU A 12 6.29 14.02 -21.75
CA GLU A 12 5.20 13.06 -21.58
C GLU A 12 5.33 12.28 -20.27
N TYR A 13 6.55 11.86 -19.91
CA TYR A 13 6.79 11.13 -18.67
C TYR A 13 6.50 12.00 -17.43
N GLN A 14 6.93 13.27 -17.44
CA GLN A 14 6.66 14.21 -16.36
C GLN A 14 5.18 14.58 -16.28
N ALA A 15 4.54 14.86 -17.41
CA ALA A 15 3.11 15.16 -17.47
C ALA A 15 2.26 14.00 -16.95
N GLY A 16 2.60 12.76 -17.36
CA GLY A 16 1.93 11.55 -16.91
C GLY A 16 2.07 11.33 -15.40
N ARG A 17 3.26 11.49 -14.85
CA ARG A 17 3.49 11.42 -13.39
C ARG A 17 2.74 12.51 -12.63
N TYR A 18 2.80 13.74 -13.12
CA TYR A 18 2.08 14.87 -12.52
C TYR A 18 0.55 14.65 -12.52
N ALA A 19 0.00 14.14 -13.62
CA ALA A 19 -1.41 13.78 -13.71
C ALA A 19 -1.78 12.66 -12.74
N PHE A 20 -0.94 11.63 -12.63
CA PHE A 20 -1.14 10.51 -11.70
C PHE A 20 -1.18 10.97 -10.25
N GLU A 21 -0.22 11.80 -9.83
CA GLU A 21 -0.13 12.34 -8.47
C GLU A 21 -1.33 13.23 -8.10
N ARG A 22 -2.02 13.78 -9.12
CA ARG A 22 -3.24 14.59 -8.96
C ARG A 22 -4.53 13.78 -9.06
N GLY A 23 -4.44 12.45 -9.17
CA GLY A 23 -5.60 11.57 -9.30
C GLY A 23 -6.25 11.57 -10.69
N ARG A 24 -5.62 12.21 -11.69
CA ARG A 24 -6.13 12.28 -13.06
C ARG A 24 -5.64 11.08 -13.86
N TYR A 25 -6.13 9.89 -13.50
CA TYR A 25 -5.55 8.63 -13.98
C TYR A 25 -5.71 8.39 -15.49
N ARG A 26 -6.81 8.85 -16.11
CA ARG A 26 -6.99 8.75 -17.57
C ARG A 26 -5.97 9.59 -18.35
N GLU A 27 -5.75 10.84 -17.92
CA GLU A 27 -4.72 11.71 -18.49
C GLU A 27 -3.32 11.12 -18.26
N ALA A 28 -3.07 10.58 -17.06
CA ALA A 28 -1.81 9.93 -16.74
C ALA A 28 -1.51 8.74 -17.67
N ILE A 29 -2.51 7.90 -17.94
CA ILE A 29 -2.37 6.77 -18.87
C ILE A 29 -1.98 7.27 -20.25
N ALA A 30 -2.70 8.26 -20.81
CA ALA A 30 -2.42 8.77 -22.15
C ALA A 30 -0.96 9.27 -22.29
N HIS A 31 -0.50 10.08 -21.35
CA HIS A 31 0.86 10.60 -21.33
C HIS A 31 1.92 9.49 -21.14
N LEU A 32 1.67 8.53 -20.23
CA LEU A 32 2.61 7.43 -19.98
C LEU A 32 2.67 6.43 -21.16
N GLU A 33 1.58 6.24 -21.89
CA GLU A 33 1.58 5.44 -23.11
C GLU A 33 2.37 6.12 -24.24
N ALA A 34 2.22 7.43 -24.42
CA ALA A 34 3.03 8.20 -25.35
C ALA A 34 4.53 8.13 -24.98
N ALA A 35 4.86 8.30 -23.69
CA ALA A 35 6.23 8.15 -23.20
C ALA A 35 6.79 6.74 -23.44
N ARG A 36 5.97 5.69 -23.30
CA ARG A 36 6.38 4.30 -23.53
C ARG A 36 6.81 4.04 -24.99
N GLU A 37 6.25 4.75 -25.95
CA GLU A 37 6.59 4.61 -27.38
C GLU A 37 7.95 5.24 -27.72
N GLU A 38 8.36 6.27 -26.98
CA GLU A 38 9.59 7.03 -27.20
C GLU A 38 10.84 6.38 -26.57
N VAL A 39 10.70 5.25 -25.87
CA VAL A 39 11.79 4.56 -25.19
C VAL A 39 11.81 3.05 -25.47
N ALA A 40 13.01 2.48 -25.53
CA ALA A 40 13.16 1.03 -25.65
C ALA A 40 12.51 0.33 -24.46
N ARG A 41 11.48 -0.49 -24.73
CA ARG A 41 10.66 -1.16 -23.71
C ARG A 41 11.46 -1.99 -22.70
N GLN A 42 12.58 -2.57 -23.12
CA GLN A 42 13.45 -3.42 -22.30
C GLN A 42 14.58 -2.67 -21.57
N SER A 43 14.66 -1.35 -21.75
CA SER A 43 15.62 -0.51 -21.04
C SER A 43 15.18 -0.28 -19.59
N ARG A 44 16.09 0.18 -18.74
CA ARG A 44 15.76 0.56 -17.35
C ARG A 44 14.67 1.63 -17.30
N LEU A 45 14.78 2.68 -18.13
CA LEU A 45 13.77 3.74 -18.22
C LEU A 45 12.44 3.24 -18.78
N GLY A 46 12.47 2.38 -19.79
CA GLY A 46 11.26 1.76 -20.34
C GLY A 46 10.51 0.93 -19.30
N GLY A 47 11.24 0.20 -18.45
CA GLY A 47 10.68 -0.50 -17.30
C GLY A 47 10.05 0.46 -16.29
N GLU A 48 10.68 1.59 -15.98
CA GLU A 48 10.16 2.59 -15.04
C GLU A 48 8.83 3.20 -15.52
N VAL A 49 8.75 3.62 -16.79
CA VAL A 49 7.51 4.14 -17.37
C VAL A 49 6.39 3.11 -17.34
N GLN A 50 6.70 1.85 -17.68
CA GLN A 50 5.71 0.78 -17.63
C GLN A 50 5.26 0.48 -16.20
N MET A 51 6.13 0.60 -15.19
CA MET A 51 5.73 0.47 -13.78
C MET A 51 4.78 1.59 -13.35
N TRP A 52 5.00 2.84 -13.79
CA TRP A 52 4.05 3.94 -13.58
C TRP A 52 2.73 3.67 -14.29
N LEU A 53 2.78 3.17 -15.52
CA LEU A 53 1.60 2.85 -16.31
C LEU A 53 0.76 1.73 -15.68
N VAL A 54 1.39 0.69 -15.11
CA VAL A 54 0.70 -0.33 -14.30
C VAL A 54 -0.08 0.31 -13.15
N SER A 55 0.57 1.20 -12.38
CA SER A 55 -0.08 1.89 -11.26
C SER A 55 -1.25 2.75 -11.74
N ALA A 56 -1.10 3.44 -12.87
CA ALA A 56 -2.15 4.24 -13.48
C ALA A 56 -3.35 3.38 -13.93
N TYR A 57 -3.11 2.22 -14.54
CA TYR A 57 -4.16 1.27 -14.90
C TYR A 57 -4.91 0.76 -13.68
N GLN A 58 -4.22 0.37 -12.61
CA GLN A 58 -4.86 -0.05 -11.37
C GLN A 58 -5.75 1.05 -10.78
N ALA A 59 -5.22 2.27 -10.69
CA ALA A 59 -5.94 3.41 -10.11
C ALA A 59 -7.17 3.82 -10.95
N ALA A 60 -7.13 3.58 -12.26
CA ALA A 60 -8.26 3.81 -13.17
C ALA A 60 -9.31 2.67 -13.17
N GLY A 61 -9.10 1.59 -12.41
CA GLY A 61 -9.98 0.40 -12.42
C GLY A 61 -9.76 -0.53 -13.61
N LEU A 62 -8.71 -0.30 -14.42
CA LEU A 62 -8.34 -1.08 -15.60
C LEU A 62 -7.46 -2.27 -15.19
N ARG A 63 -8.07 -3.18 -14.40
CA ARG A 63 -7.35 -4.29 -13.75
C ARG A 63 -6.73 -5.26 -14.75
N GLN A 64 -7.41 -5.54 -15.87
CA GLN A 64 -6.94 -6.53 -16.85
C GLN A 64 -5.70 -6.04 -17.59
N GLU A 65 -5.67 -4.76 -17.95
CA GLU A 65 -4.56 -4.05 -18.58
C GLU A 65 -3.35 -4.01 -17.64
N ALA A 66 -3.59 -3.72 -16.36
CA ALA A 66 -2.54 -3.76 -15.33
C ALA A 66 -1.93 -5.18 -15.21
N ILE A 67 -2.76 -6.23 -15.14
CA ILE A 67 -2.31 -7.62 -15.07
C ILE A 67 -1.50 -8.00 -16.31
N ALA A 68 -2.01 -7.69 -17.51
CA ALA A 68 -1.34 -7.98 -18.77
C ALA A 68 0.05 -7.34 -18.81
N LEU A 69 0.14 -6.05 -18.44
CA LEU A 69 1.41 -5.33 -18.41
C LEU A 69 2.36 -5.89 -17.32
N CYS A 70 1.86 -6.26 -16.14
CA CYS A 70 2.65 -6.94 -15.11
C CYS A 70 3.22 -8.29 -15.60
N ARG A 71 2.46 -9.06 -16.38
CA ARG A 71 2.94 -10.31 -17.00
C ARG A 71 4.10 -10.05 -17.95
N GLU A 72 4.03 -9.00 -18.77
CA GLU A 72 5.15 -8.60 -19.63
C GLU A 72 6.38 -8.20 -18.79
N LEU A 73 6.18 -7.35 -17.79
CA LEU A 73 7.24 -6.86 -16.91
C LEU A 73 7.93 -7.98 -16.12
N SER A 74 7.23 -9.07 -15.80
CA SER A 74 7.80 -10.24 -15.12
C SER A 74 8.96 -10.92 -15.88
N ARG A 75 9.07 -10.62 -17.19
CA ARG A 75 10.09 -11.14 -18.13
C ARG A 75 11.02 -10.05 -18.68
N HIS A 76 10.95 -8.84 -18.13
CA HIS A 76 11.75 -7.68 -18.54
C HIS A 76 13.28 -7.93 -18.46
N ALA A 77 14.12 -7.21 -19.22
CA ALA A 77 15.57 -7.42 -19.17
C ALA A 77 16.19 -7.03 -17.81
N SER A 78 15.75 -5.90 -17.24
CA SER A 78 16.16 -5.43 -15.90
C SER A 78 15.64 -6.34 -14.78
N PHE A 79 16.54 -6.79 -13.90
CA PHE A 79 16.21 -7.63 -12.75
C PHE A 79 15.22 -6.95 -11.79
N GLU A 80 15.44 -5.67 -11.46
CA GLU A 80 14.57 -4.93 -10.55
C GLU A 80 13.15 -4.82 -11.09
N THR A 81 13.01 -4.47 -12.38
CA THR A 81 11.72 -4.39 -13.06
C THR A 81 11.01 -5.74 -13.07
N ARG A 82 11.73 -6.85 -13.34
CA ARG A 82 11.14 -8.20 -13.25
C ARG A 82 10.63 -8.52 -11.85
N LYS A 83 11.44 -8.23 -10.83
CA LYS A 83 11.09 -8.49 -9.43
C LYS A 83 9.83 -7.71 -9.04
N GLN A 84 9.77 -6.43 -9.38
CA GLN A 84 8.61 -5.58 -9.11
C GLN A 84 7.38 -6.04 -9.90
N GLY A 85 7.52 -6.34 -11.19
CA GLY A 85 6.43 -6.84 -12.04
C GLY A 85 5.83 -8.15 -11.52
N ARG A 86 6.65 -9.12 -11.09
CA ARG A 86 6.19 -10.38 -10.47
C ARG A 86 5.45 -10.14 -9.16
N ARG A 87 5.94 -9.23 -8.32
CA ARG A 87 5.29 -8.90 -7.06
C ARG A 87 3.91 -8.29 -7.28
N LEU A 88 3.80 -7.33 -8.20
CA LEU A 88 2.52 -6.72 -8.54
C LEU A 88 1.57 -7.72 -9.19
N LEU A 89 2.07 -8.57 -10.09
CA LEU A 89 1.27 -9.62 -10.71
C LEU A 89 0.62 -10.52 -9.66
N TYR A 90 1.40 -10.98 -8.68
CA TYR A 90 0.90 -11.81 -7.58
C TYR A 90 -0.21 -11.13 -6.78
N ILE A 91 -0.05 -9.83 -6.48
CA ILE A 91 -1.08 -9.06 -5.76
C ILE A 91 -2.36 -8.94 -6.61
N LEU A 92 -2.22 -8.64 -7.90
CA LEU A 92 -3.37 -8.40 -8.78
C LEU A 92 -4.13 -9.66 -9.15
N GLU A 93 -3.47 -10.81 -9.20
CA GLU A 93 -4.08 -12.11 -9.49
C GLU A 93 -4.60 -12.82 -8.23
N ALA A 94 -4.36 -12.26 -7.04
CA ALA A 94 -4.82 -12.86 -5.80
C ALA A 94 -6.35 -13.08 -5.81
N PRO A 95 -6.84 -14.27 -5.41
CA PRO A 95 -8.26 -14.56 -5.37
C PRO A 95 -8.93 -13.76 -4.25
N GLU A 96 -10.19 -13.40 -4.46
CA GLU A 96 -10.99 -12.75 -3.43
C GLU A 96 -11.27 -13.73 -2.28
N LEU A 97 -11.10 -13.25 -1.05
CA LEU A 97 -11.38 -14.05 0.14
C LEU A 97 -12.89 -14.19 0.32
N THR A 98 -13.40 -15.41 0.22
CA THR A 98 -14.80 -15.70 0.54
C THR A 98 -15.00 -15.70 2.05
N THR A 99 -15.87 -14.84 2.57
CA THR A 99 -16.26 -14.87 3.98
C THR A 99 -17.34 -15.93 4.21
N ARG A 100 -17.22 -16.70 5.30
CA ARG A 100 -18.26 -17.67 5.69
C ARG A 100 -19.41 -16.92 6.38
N PRO A 101 -20.69 -17.22 6.07
CA PRO A 101 -21.84 -16.58 6.71
C PRO A 101 -21.83 -16.70 8.23
N ASP A 102 -21.33 -17.82 8.74
CA ASP A 102 -21.25 -18.14 10.17
C ASP A 102 -20.28 -17.22 10.95
N TRP A 103 -19.39 -16.51 10.24
CA TRP A 103 -18.47 -15.53 10.82
C TRP A 103 -19.03 -14.10 10.85
N LEU A 104 -20.13 -13.86 10.11
CA LEU A 104 -20.77 -12.56 9.99
C LEU A 104 -21.91 -12.46 11.02
N VAL A 105 -21.75 -11.55 11.99
CA VAL A 105 -22.88 -11.11 12.80
C VAL A 105 -23.75 -10.20 11.94
N LYS A 106 -24.96 -10.63 11.59
CA LYS A 106 -25.93 -9.79 10.88
C LYS A 106 -26.37 -8.66 11.80
N ILE A 107 -26.02 -7.43 11.44
CA ILE A 107 -26.57 -6.24 12.10
C ILE A 107 -28.04 -6.14 11.67
N PRO A 108 -29.01 -6.13 12.61
CA PRO A 108 -30.41 -5.94 12.26
C PRO A 108 -30.62 -4.55 11.66
N ASP A 109 -31.64 -4.41 10.81
CA ASP A 109 -32.03 -3.11 10.29
C ASP A 109 -32.46 -2.20 11.45
N LEU A 110 -31.82 -1.03 11.57
CA LEU A 110 -32.05 -0.07 12.65
C LEU A 110 -32.94 1.11 12.20
N SER A 111 -33.48 1.06 10.98
CA SER A 111 -34.28 2.14 10.39
C SER A 111 -35.56 2.45 11.16
N ASP A 112 -36.09 1.49 11.93
CA ASP A 112 -37.29 1.66 12.77
C ASP A 112 -36.98 2.15 14.19
N MET A 113 -35.72 2.45 14.52
CA MET A 113 -35.37 3.03 15.82
C MET A 113 -35.68 4.53 15.83
N GLU A 114 -36.96 4.86 16.01
CA GLU A 114 -37.40 6.23 16.28
C GLU A 114 -36.63 6.82 17.49
N GLN A 115 -36.17 8.06 17.31
CA GLN A 115 -35.60 8.88 18.37
C GLN A 115 -36.67 9.21 19.40
N GLY A 116 -36.76 8.42 20.48
CA GLY A 116 -37.62 8.79 21.59
C GLY A 116 -38.04 7.61 22.46
N GLU A 117 -37.29 7.38 23.53
CA GLU A 117 -37.78 7.28 24.91
C GLU A 117 -36.83 6.42 25.73
N SER A 118 -36.37 7.01 26.82
CA SER A 118 -35.52 6.44 27.86
C SER A 118 -36.21 5.32 28.65
N LYS A 119 -36.65 4.24 27.99
CA LYS A 119 -37.21 3.02 28.61
C LYS A 119 -36.19 1.88 28.78
N VAL A 120 -34.92 2.12 28.42
CA VAL A 120 -33.81 1.17 28.64
C VAL A 120 -33.59 0.84 30.14
N SER A 121 -34.06 1.71 31.04
CA SER A 121 -33.90 1.51 32.48
C SER A 121 -34.90 0.52 33.12
N GLN A 122 -36.01 0.15 32.44
CA GLN A 122 -37.05 -0.69 33.06
C GLN A 122 -37.04 -2.14 32.56
N LEU A 123 -36.65 -2.38 31.30
CA LEU A 123 -36.54 -3.73 30.74
C LEU A 123 -35.27 -4.48 31.20
N SER A 124 -34.30 -3.76 31.76
CA SER A 124 -33.07 -4.34 32.30
C SER A 124 -33.25 -4.93 33.70
N ALA A 125 -34.26 -4.51 34.50
CA ALA A 125 -34.44 -5.02 35.85
C ALA A 125 -34.95 -6.48 35.88
N GLU A 126 -35.88 -6.84 34.99
CA GLU A 126 -36.45 -8.21 34.96
C GLU A 126 -35.62 -9.20 34.12
N ALA A 127 -34.91 -8.73 33.08
CA ALA A 127 -34.04 -9.60 32.27
C ALA A 127 -32.68 -9.91 32.93
N VAL A 128 -32.21 -9.06 33.84
CA VAL A 128 -30.93 -9.25 34.57
C VAL A 128 -31.07 -10.26 35.71
N ALA A 129 -32.26 -10.46 36.28
CA ALA A 129 -32.45 -11.40 37.39
C ALA A 129 -32.25 -12.89 37.03
N LYS A 130 -32.29 -13.25 35.73
CA LYS A 130 -32.21 -14.66 35.28
C LYS A 130 -31.05 -15.01 34.36
N ARG A 131 -30.23 -14.07 33.90
CA ARG A 131 -29.09 -14.39 33.03
C ARG A 131 -27.81 -14.31 33.84
N ARG A 132 -27.32 -15.49 34.27
CA ARG A 132 -25.91 -15.63 34.66
C ARG A 132 -25.08 -15.10 33.47
N PRO A 133 -24.16 -14.15 33.70
CA PRO A 133 -23.30 -13.68 32.63
C PRO A 133 -22.54 -14.89 32.06
N PRO A 134 -22.47 -15.06 30.72
CA PRO A 134 -21.58 -16.06 30.16
C PRO A 134 -20.17 -15.73 30.66
N LYS A 135 -19.57 -16.69 31.37
CA LYS A 135 -18.20 -16.59 31.88
C LYS A 135 -17.33 -16.25 30.69
N LYS A 136 -16.85 -15.00 30.60
CA LYS A 136 -15.87 -14.58 29.61
C LYS A 136 -14.72 -15.58 29.68
N GLN A 137 -14.64 -16.48 28.71
CA GLN A 137 -13.41 -17.21 28.49
C GLN A 137 -12.41 -16.13 28.09
N LYS A 138 -11.58 -15.74 29.05
CA LYS A 138 -10.38 -14.95 28.79
C LYS A 138 -9.60 -15.79 27.79
N ARG A 139 -9.65 -15.41 26.51
CA ARG A 139 -8.75 -15.95 25.50
C ARG A 139 -7.37 -15.71 26.11
N GLU A 140 -6.67 -16.78 26.45
CA GLU A 140 -5.28 -16.69 26.86
C GLU A 140 -4.55 -16.22 25.60
N GLU A 141 -4.38 -14.90 25.49
CA GLU A 141 -3.37 -14.32 24.64
C GLU A 141 -2.08 -14.97 25.12
N VAL A 142 -1.52 -15.87 24.29
CA VAL A 142 -0.22 -16.46 24.56
C VAL A 142 0.70 -15.27 24.83
N PRO A 143 1.33 -15.18 26.01
CA PRO A 143 2.24 -14.09 26.32
C PRO A 143 3.26 -14.02 25.19
N ILE A 144 3.29 -12.89 24.47
CA ILE A 144 4.31 -12.65 23.46
C ILE A 144 5.64 -12.74 24.20
N ASP A 145 6.45 -13.73 23.84
CA ASP A 145 7.76 -13.92 24.44
C ASP A 145 8.69 -12.81 23.91
N TRP A 146 8.89 -11.79 24.73
CA TRP A 146 9.74 -10.65 24.42
C TRP A 146 11.23 -11.04 24.26
N SER A 147 11.62 -12.27 24.60
CA SER A 147 12.98 -12.77 24.38
C SER A 147 13.25 -13.26 22.96
N GLU A 148 12.20 -13.54 22.17
CA GLU A 148 12.34 -13.99 20.78
C GLU A 148 12.51 -12.83 19.79
N VAL A 149 12.12 -11.62 20.20
CA VAL A 149 12.32 -10.39 19.43
C VAL A 149 13.69 -9.79 19.76
N ASN A 150 14.50 -9.55 18.73
CA ASN A 150 15.80 -8.91 18.90
C ASN A 150 15.60 -7.43 19.32
N THR A 151 15.77 -7.16 20.61
CA THR A 151 15.75 -5.82 21.22
C THR A 151 17.15 -5.28 21.51
N GLU A 152 18.20 -5.86 20.93
CA GLU A 152 19.56 -5.35 21.15
C GLU A 152 19.70 -3.93 20.57
N ASP A 153 20.21 -3.03 21.40
CA ASP A 153 20.55 -1.67 20.98
C ASP A 153 21.61 -1.71 19.87
N ASN A 154 21.27 -1.18 18.71
CA ASN A 154 22.18 -1.17 17.58
C ASN A 154 23.29 -0.12 17.81
N ARG A 155 24.47 -0.58 18.22
CA ARG A 155 25.67 0.24 18.48
C ARG A 155 26.04 1.16 17.31
N PHE A 156 25.65 0.81 16.08
CA PHE A 156 25.82 1.68 14.91
C PHE A 156 25.08 3.03 15.04
N ILE A 157 23.91 3.05 15.66
CA ILE A 157 23.08 4.25 15.84
C ILE A 157 23.84 5.28 16.69
N TRP A 158 24.46 4.84 17.79
CA TRP A 158 25.25 5.69 18.66
C TRP A 158 26.49 6.26 17.95
N ILE A 159 27.16 5.45 17.13
CA ILE A 159 28.31 5.89 16.32
C ILE A 159 27.87 6.92 15.28
N ALA A 160 26.75 6.70 14.60
CA ALA A 160 26.20 7.62 13.61
C ALA A 160 25.81 8.97 14.24
N ILE A 161 25.16 8.96 15.40
CA ILE A 161 24.82 10.18 16.15
C ILE A 161 26.09 10.95 16.54
N ALA A 162 27.10 10.27 17.08
CA ALA A 162 28.36 10.90 17.45
C ALA A 162 29.08 11.53 16.25
N ALA A 163 29.08 10.84 15.10
CA ALA A 163 29.67 11.36 13.87
C ALA A 163 28.93 12.61 13.35
N ILE A 164 27.60 12.62 13.39
CA ILE A 164 26.79 13.79 13.00
C ILE A 164 27.09 15.00 13.89
N VAL A 165 27.16 14.80 15.21
CA VAL A 165 27.48 15.88 16.16
C VAL A 165 28.89 16.43 15.90
N LEU A 166 29.87 15.56 15.62
CA LEU A 166 31.24 15.98 15.27
C LEU A 166 31.29 16.80 13.99
N LEU A 167 30.61 16.37 12.93
CA LEU A 167 30.55 17.10 11.67
C LEU A 167 29.90 18.48 11.83
N LEU A 168 28.82 18.56 12.60
CA LEU A 168 28.17 19.84 12.90
C LEU A 168 29.06 20.76 13.75
N GLY A 169 29.79 20.21 14.72
CA GLY A 169 30.74 20.97 15.53
C GLY A 169 31.92 21.52 14.73
N ILE A 170 32.48 20.72 13.83
CA ILE A 170 33.57 21.14 12.92
C ILE A 170 33.07 22.22 11.96
N TRP A 171 31.86 22.06 11.40
CA TRP A 171 31.27 23.04 10.50
C TRP A 171 30.98 24.37 11.20
N ALA A 172 30.44 24.35 12.40
CA ALA A 172 30.19 25.55 13.20
C ALA A 172 31.48 26.23 13.71
N GLY A 173 32.57 25.47 13.90
CA GLY A 173 33.87 26.02 14.28
C GLY A 173 34.67 26.63 13.13
N TRP A 174 34.23 26.44 11.87
CA TRP A 174 34.88 26.97 10.67
C TRP A 174 34.13 28.16 10.04
N SER A 175 32.98 28.58 10.61
CA SER A 175 32.26 29.82 10.26
C SER A 175 32.55 30.92 11.28
#